data_AF-X0RXG3-F1
#
_entry.id   AF-X0RXG3-F1
#
_cell.length_a   1.000
_cell.length_b   1.000
_cell.length_c   1.000
_cell.angle_alpha   90.00
_cell.angle_beta   90.00
_cell.angle_gamma   90.00
#
_symmetry.space_group_name_H-M   'P 1'
#
loop_
_entity.id
_entity.type
_entity.pdbx_description
1 polymer ?
#
loop_
_entity_poly.entity_id
_entity_poly.type
_entity_poly.pdbx_seq_one_letter_code
_entity_poly.pdbx_strand_id
1 'polypeptide(L)'
;MDSILKTEIHQYQYILSRESEAAEWSALNRRLLDEGRECPSMWSGAIAGPGRTKPETGPVELETAHLFSDQWNTACGHRVFDWYLDAHPNISKSCKRGHWLEITPAMREARRNTLVCGYCGHYQQAPAGWGCDSDGNPRSDLEHVFCPDCAGSEYLDEKSLHLRRLLPVEKRFPKRAPLTDAERAYLLPIYQHAQIRGNTERDRKRLAKCRADIIEHARRDVANAETERDGMIWLMDHGIRTGNVIFYDHKGAFCFGWRKPLGDAEFSELTESMGAEFPFEYEIKRA
;
A
#
# COMPACT_ATOMS: atom_id res chain seq x y z
N MET A 1 -21.59 -4.07 4.20
CA MET A 1 -22.77 -3.28 3.83
C MET A 1 -22.30 -1.85 3.81
N ASP A 2 -22.28 -1.23 2.64
CA ASP A 2 -21.91 0.17 2.50
C ASP A 2 -23.13 1.00 2.91
N SER A 3 -23.05 1.62 4.09
CA SER A 3 -24.06 2.57 4.53
C SER A 3 -23.61 3.99 4.21
N ILE A 4 -24.57 4.83 3.82
CA ILE A 4 -24.37 6.25 3.64
C ILE A 4 -24.80 6.98 4.90
N LEU A 5 -23.90 7.75 5.49
CA LEU A 5 -24.19 8.63 6.62
C LEU A 5 -24.40 10.06 6.12
N LYS A 6 -25.24 10.83 6.81
CA LYS A 6 -25.50 12.24 6.49
C LYS A 6 -24.97 13.13 7.61
N THR A 7 -24.35 14.23 7.23
CA THR A 7 -23.93 15.29 8.16
C THR A 7 -23.81 16.64 7.45
N GLU A 8 -23.44 17.68 8.20
CA GLU A 8 -23.15 19.02 7.70
C GLU A 8 -21.64 19.28 7.66
N ILE A 9 -21.16 19.87 6.56
CA ILE A 9 -19.82 20.43 6.45
C ILE A 9 -19.89 21.96 6.56
N HIS A 10 -18.97 22.53 7.33
CA HIS A 10 -18.88 23.96 7.58
C HIS A 10 -17.53 24.50 7.11
N GLN A 11 -17.52 25.27 6.03
CA GLN A 11 -16.32 26.00 5.62
C GLN A 11 -16.14 27.27 6.47
N TYR A 12 -14.89 27.64 6.70
CA TYR A 12 -14.55 28.87 7.40
C TYR A 12 -13.36 29.58 6.75
N GLN A 13 -13.32 30.91 6.90
CA GLN A 13 -12.19 31.74 6.57
C GLN A 13 -12.13 32.94 7.53
N TYR A 14 -11.03 33.08 8.25
CA TYR A 14 -10.77 34.16 9.20
C TYR A 14 -9.46 34.88 8.86
N ILE A 15 -9.47 36.19 8.92
CA ILE A 15 -8.33 37.09 8.76
C ILE A 15 -7.93 37.59 10.14
N LEU A 16 -6.88 37.00 10.70
CA LEU A 16 -6.39 37.22 12.06
C LEU A 16 -5.85 38.63 12.33
N SER A 17 -5.69 39.47 11.30
CA SER A 17 -5.39 40.90 11.50
C SER A 17 -6.64 41.72 11.86
N ARG A 18 -7.84 41.11 11.82
CA ARG A 18 -9.10 41.71 12.29
C ARG A 18 -9.43 41.10 13.65
N GLU A 19 -9.60 41.95 14.65
CA GLU A 19 -9.76 41.51 16.05
C GLU A 19 -10.98 40.60 16.26
N SER A 20 -12.11 40.92 15.63
CA SER A 20 -13.33 40.10 15.70
C SER A 20 -13.11 38.69 15.13
N GLU A 21 -12.52 38.60 13.93
CA GLU A 21 -12.27 37.31 13.27
C GLU A 21 -11.18 36.49 14.00
N ALA A 22 -10.21 37.16 14.63
CA ALA A 22 -9.23 36.49 15.49
C ALA A 22 -9.87 35.87 16.74
N ALA A 23 -10.84 36.56 17.35
CA ALA A 23 -11.60 36.04 18.48
C ALA A 23 -12.49 34.86 18.06
N GLU A 24 -13.19 34.95 16.93
CA GLU A 24 -14.01 33.87 16.38
C GLU A 24 -13.19 32.62 16.05
N TRP A 25 -12.04 32.77 15.38
CA TRP A 25 -11.10 31.68 15.14
C TRP A 25 -10.65 31.02 16.44
N SER A 26 -10.28 31.83 17.44
CA SER A 26 -9.83 31.31 18.74
C SER A 26 -10.92 30.52 19.45
N ALA A 27 -12.17 30.96 19.37
CA ALA A 27 -13.32 30.25 19.91
C ALA A 27 -13.59 28.93 19.17
N LEU A 28 -13.58 28.94 17.83
CA LEU A 28 -13.73 27.73 17.01
C LEU A 28 -12.63 26.72 17.30
N ASN A 29 -11.38 27.17 17.28
CA ASN A 29 -10.20 26.33 17.53
C ASN A 29 -10.27 25.68 18.92
N ARG A 30 -10.63 26.44 19.96
CA ARG A 30 -10.82 25.90 21.31
C ARG A 30 -11.92 24.84 21.34
N ARG A 31 -13.10 25.14 20.79
CA ARG A 31 -14.24 24.21 20.74
C ARG A 31 -13.86 22.89 20.08
N LEU A 32 -13.25 22.93 18.90
CA LEU A 32 -12.91 21.71 18.15
C LEU A 32 -11.81 20.89 18.86
N LEU A 33 -10.87 21.54 19.55
CA LEU A 33 -9.87 20.86 20.38
C LEU A 33 -10.49 20.22 21.63
N ASP A 34 -11.44 20.90 22.30
CA ASP A 34 -12.15 20.36 23.46
C ASP A 34 -13.02 19.15 23.09
N GLU A 35 -13.50 19.09 21.84
CA GLU A 35 -14.16 17.91 21.26
C GLU A 35 -13.20 16.76 20.91
N GLY A 36 -11.89 16.95 21.11
CA GLY A 36 -10.85 15.95 20.84
C GLY A 36 -10.49 15.80 19.36
N ARG A 37 -10.81 16.79 18.52
CA ARG A 37 -10.50 16.72 17.08
C ARG A 37 -9.06 17.11 16.81
N GLU A 38 -8.45 16.39 15.88
CA GLU A 38 -7.14 16.73 15.35
C GLU A 38 -7.28 17.66 14.13
N CYS A 39 -6.41 18.68 14.03
CA CYS A 39 -6.36 19.57 12.87
C CYS A 39 -5.18 19.24 11.96
N PRO A 40 -5.35 18.38 10.94
CA PRO A 40 -4.38 18.26 9.89
C PRO A 40 -4.29 19.58 9.11
N SER A 41 -3.09 20.16 9.11
CA SER A 41 -2.72 21.29 8.24
C SER A 41 -2.19 20.72 6.93
N MET A 42 -2.97 20.77 5.85
CA MET A 42 -2.61 20.15 4.57
C MET A 42 -2.76 21.11 3.40
N TRP A 43 -2.01 20.87 2.33
CA TRP A 43 -2.13 21.66 1.12
C TRP A 43 -3.42 21.29 0.38
N SER A 44 -4.29 22.29 0.12
CA SER A 44 -5.62 22.02 -0.41
C SER A 44 -5.68 21.34 -1.78
N GLY A 45 -4.60 21.37 -2.57
CA GLY A 45 -4.51 20.63 -3.83
C GLY A 45 -4.64 19.11 -3.64
N ALA A 46 -4.30 18.61 -2.44
CA ALA A 46 -4.41 17.20 -2.08
C ALA A 46 -5.83 16.74 -1.70
N ILE A 47 -6.78 17.66 -1.50
CA ILE A 47 -8.13 17.36 -0.98
C ILE A 47 -9.14 17.16 -2.10
N ALA A 48 -8.96 17.84 -3.22
CA ALA A 48 -9.87 17.76 -4.35
C ALA A 48 -9.45 16.71 -5.40
N GLY A 49 -8.22 16.19 -5.36
CA GLY A 49 -7.69 15.42 -6.49
C GLY A 49 -7.61 16.28 -7.78
N PRO A 50 -7.07 15.73 -8.88
CA PRO A 50 -7.03 16.46 -10.14
C PRO A 50 -8.46 16.72 -10.65
N GLY A 51 -8.82 17.99 -10.82
CA GLY A 51 -10.05 18.39 -11.51
C GLY A 51 -11.35 18.37 -10.70
N ARG A 52 -11.31 18.23 -9.36
CA ARG A 52 -12.54 18.36 -8.54
C ARG A 52 -12.57 19.67 -7.75
N THR A 53 -13.77 20.14 -7.41
CA THR A 53 -14.01 21.33 -6.58
C THR A 53 -13.92 20.97 -5.09
N LYS A 54 -13.68 21.95 -4.22
CA LYS A 54 -13.76 21.71 -2.76
C LYS A 54 -15.22 21.54 -2.36
N PRO A 55 -15.56 20.63 -1.43
CA PRO A 55 -16.92 20.51 -0.93
C PRO A 55 -17.35 21.81 -0.23
N GLU A 56 -18.47 22.39 -0.65
CA GLU A 56 -19.05 23.63 -0.11
C GLU A 56 -19.74 23.40 1.24
N THR A 57 -20.02 24.49 1.98
CA THR A 57 -20.81 24.41 3.22
C THR A 57 -22.21 23.84 2.94
N GLY A 58 -22.66 22.91 3.77
CA GLY A 58 -24.00 22.31 3.68
C GLY A 58 -24.01 20.79 3.90
N PRO A 59 -25.10 20.12 3.50
CA PRO A 59 -25.25 18.68 3.72
C PRO A 59 -24.28 17.87 2.87
N VAL A 60 -23.70 16.84 3.47
CA VAL A 60 -22.79 15.90 2.81
C VAL A 60 -23.14 14.46 3.17
N GLU A 61 -23.00 13.59 2.17
CA GLU A 61 -23.19 12.14 2.30
C GLU A 61 -21.81 11.46 2.38
N LEU A 62 -21.62 10.62 3.41
CA LEU A 62 -20.35 9.97 3.74
C LEU A 62 -20.46 8.46 3.56
N GLU A 63 -19.45 7.87 2.92
CA GLU A 63 -19.33 6.43 2.73
C GLU A 63 -18.65 5.76 3.93
N THR A 64 -19.09 4.54 4.25
CA THR A 64 -18.56 3.75 5.38
C THR A 64 -17.69 2.56 4.98
N ALA A 65 -17.46 2.34 3.69
CA ALA A 65 -16.64 1.22 3.19
C ALA A 65 -15.18 1.30 3.65
N HIS A 66 -14.63 2.51 3.74
CA HIS A 66 -13.25 2.78 4.14
C HIS A 66 -13.20 3.92 5.16
N LEU A 67 -13.37 3.55 6.44
CA LEU A 67 -13.34 4.50 7.54
C LEU A 67 -11.93 4.82 8.00
N PHE A 68 -11.75 6.05 8.46
CA PHE A 68 -10.55 6.52 9.14
C PHE A 68 -10.94 7.19 10.45
N SER A 69 -9.97 7.37 11.34
CA SER A 69 -10.19 7.99 12.65
C SER A 69 -10.57 9.47 12.56
N ASP A 70 -10.14 10.16 11.50
CA ASP A 70 -10.17 11.62 11.37
C ASP A 70 -10.66 12.11 9.99
N GLN A 71 -10.93 11.20 9.05
CA GLN A 71 -11.38 11.52 7.70
C GLN A 71 -12.47 10.56 7.19
N TRP A 72 -13.15 11.00 6.14
CA TRP A 72 -14.24 10.31 5.45
C TRP A 72 -14.10 10.48 3.95
N ASN A 73 -14.60 9.50 3.20
CA ASN A 73 -14.88 9.67 1.79
C ASN A 73 -16.35 10.08 1.64
N THR A 74 -16.61 11.09 0.82
CA THR A 74 -17.97 11.50 0.48
C THR A 74 -18.49 10.65 -0.67
N ALA A 75 -19.81 10.52 -0.81
CA ALA A 75 -20.45 9.80 -1.92
C ALA A 75 -20.13 10.41 -3.31
N CYS A 76 -19.79 11.70 -3.35
CA CYS A 76 -19.29 12.38 -4.55
C CYS A 76 -17.77 12.25 -4.75
N GLY A 77 -17.09 11.42 -3.94
CA GLY A 77 -15.70 11.06 -4.08
C GLY A 77 -14.70 12.10 -3.54
N HIS A 78 -15.11 13.07 -2.73
CA HIS A 78 -14.18 13.95 -2.04
C HIS A 78 -13.70 13.31 -0.75
N ARG A 79 -12.51 13.72 -0.29
CA ARG A 79 -12.04 13.41 1.05
C ARG A 79 -12.31 14.59 1.96
N VAL A 80 -13.00 14.35 3.08
CA VAL A 80 -13.29 15.37 4.09
C VAL A 80 -12.77 14.91 5.44
N PHE A 81 -12.23 15.86 6.21
CA PHE A 81 -11.73 15.62 7.56
C PHE A 81 -12.71 16.12 8.61
N ASP A 82 -12.69 15.53 9.79
CA ASP A 82 -13.46 16.00 10.96
C ASP A 82 -13.18 17.48 11.23
N TRP A 83 -11.93 17.89 11.03
CA TRP A 83 -11.46 19.26 11.00
C TRP A 83 -10.27 19.36 10.05
N TYR A 84 -10.17 20.44 9.30
CA TYR A 84 -9.12 20.69 8.33
C TYR A 84 -8.71 22.16 8.33
N LEU A 85 -7.41 22.42 8.15
CA LEU A 85 -6.84 23.74 7.91
C LEU A 85 -5.99 23.75 6.63
N ASP A 86 -6.23 24.73 5.76
CA ASP A 86 -5.53 24.89 4.49
C ASP A 86 -4.14 25.51 4.68
N ALA A 87 -3.13 24.76 4.24
CA ALA A 87 -1.71 25.11 4.34
C ALA A 87 -1.10 25.58 3.00
N HIS A 88 -1.94 25.97 2.02
CA HIS A 88 -1.43 26.41 0.71
C HIS A 88 -0.43 27.57 0.85
N PRO A 89 0.74 27.52 0.20
CA PRO A 89 1.82 28.51 0.38
C PRO A 89 1.38 29.94 0.04
N ASN A 90 0.49 30.10 -0.94
CA ASN A 90 -0.09 31.40 -1.31
C ASN A 90 -1.13 31.97 -0.33
N ILE A 91 -1.47 31.27 0.77
CA ILE A 91 -2.34 31.80 1.82
C ILE A 91 -1.48 32.54 2.82
N SER A 92 -1.84 33.78 3.13
CA SER A 92 -1.20 34.55 4.19
C SER A 92 -1.24 33.77 5.52
N LYS A 93 -0.16 33.82 6.32
CA LYS A 93 -0.15 33.26 7.68
C LYS A 93 -1.24 33.86 8.58
N SER A 94 -1.68 35.09 8.28
CA SER A 94 -2.79 35.77 8.95
C SER A 94 -4.17 35.31 8.48
N CYS A 95 -4.28 34.41 7.50
CA CYS A 95 -5.53 33.84 7.05
C CYS A 95 -5.64 32.38 7.51
N LYS A 96 -6.73 32.04 8.20
CA LYS A 96 -7.08 30.68 8.62
C LYS A 96 -8.33 30.27 7.88
N ARG A 97 -8.21 29.28 6.98
CA ARG A 97 -9.34 28.76 6.23
C ARG A 97 -9.33 27.25 6.17
N GLY A 98 -10.49 26.65 6.07
CA GLY A 98 -10.64 25.20 6.04
C GLY A 98 -12.09 24.78 6.19
N HIS A 99 -12.31 23.60 6.75
CA HIS A 99 -13.66 23.13 7.07
C HIS A 99 -13.66 22.26 8.33
N TRP A 100 -14.84 21.99 8.85
CA TRP A 100 -15.07 20.97 9.89
C TRP A 100 -16.44 20.30 9.64
N LEU A 101 -16.61 19.08 10.15
CA LEU A 101 -17.86 18.31 10.01
C LEU A 101 -18.66 18.30 11.32
N GLU A 102 -19.98 18.26 11.25
CA GLU A 102 -20.75 17.85 12.43
C GLU A 102 -20.55 16.36 12.70
N ILE A 103 -20.04 15.99 13.87
CA ILE A 103 -19.81 14.57 14.20
C ILE A 103 -21.08 14.02 14.86
N THR A 104 -21.86 13.26 14.09
CA THR A 104 -23.12 12.67 14.56
C THR A 104 -22.89 11.42 15.43
N PRO A 105 -23.87 11.00 16.25
CA PRO A 105 -23.80 9.73 16.97
C PRO A 105 -23.56 8.53 16.05
N ALA A 106 -24.21 8.49 14.88
CA ALA A 106 -24.06 7.43 13.89
C ALA A 106 -22.63 7.34 13.33
N MET A 107 -21.97 8.49 13.12
CA MET A 107 -20.56 8.53 12.70
C MET A 107 -19.63 7.93 13.77
N ARG A 108 -19.86 8.27 15.05
CA ARG A 108 -19.08 7.69 16.16
C ARG A 108 -19.30 6.18 16.25
N GLU A 109 -20.55 5.75 16.14
CA GLU A 109 -20.91 4.33 16.17
C GLU A 109 -20.25 3.54 15.03
N ALA A 110 -20.28 4.07 13.80
CA ALA A 110 -19.63 3.44 12.65
C ALA A 110 -18.13 3.22 12.88
N ARG A 111 -17.42 4.21 13.46
CA ARG A 111 -16.00 4.11 13.80
C ARG A 111 -15.72 3.16 14.97
N ARG A 112 -16.61 3.07 15.96
CA ARG A 112 -16.48 2.13 17.10
C ARG A 112 -16.68 0.68 16.68
N ASN A 113 -17.61 0.45 15.74
CA ASN A 113 -17.99 -0.88 15.27
C ASN A 113 -17.22 -1.34 14.03
N THR A 114 -16.31 -0.52 13.51
CA THR A 114 -15.38 -0.94 12.46
C THR A 114 -14.01 -1.16 13.08
N LEU A 115 -13.49 -2.37 12.93
CA LEU A 115 -12.22 -2.80 13.50
C LEU A 115 -11.15 -2.84 12.44
N VAL A 116 -9.93 -2.44 12.80
CA VAL A 116 -8.77 -2.46 11.92
C VAL A 116 -7.66 -3.36 12.47
N CYS A 117 -7.16 -4.24 11.61
CA CYS A 117 -5.98 -5.05 11.90
C CYS A 117 -4.72 -4.18 11.90
N GLY A 118 -3.90 -4.27 12.94
CA GLY A 118 -2.64 -3.51 13.03
C GLY A 118 -1.53 -4.00 12.15
N TYR A 119 -1.66 -5.22 11.62
CA TYR A 119 -0.66 -5.82 10.75
C TYR A 119 -0.96 -5.53 9.27
N CYS A 120 -2.15 -5.91 8.78
CA CYS A 120 -2.49 -5.75 7.36
C CYS A 120 -3.33 -4.49 7.04
N GLY A 121 -3.86 -3.79 8.04
CA GLY A 121 -4.75 -2.65 7.84
C GLY A 121 -6.16 -3.02 7.33
N HIS A 122 -6.50 -4.31 7.23
CA HIS A 122 -7.83 -4.73 6.80
C HIS A 122 -8.89 -4.30 7.82
N TYR A 123 -10.04 -3.86 7.30
CA TYR A 123 -11.20 -3.45 8.08
C TYR A 123 -12.21 -4.58 8.13
N GLN A 124 -12.78 -4.83 9.30
CA GLN A 124 -13.91 -5.75 9.46
C GLN A 124 -14.95 -5.17 10.41
N GLN A 125 -16.19 -5.60 10.24
CA GLN A 125 -17.24 -5.25 11.18
C GLN A 125 -17.01 -5.97 12.50
N ALA A 126 -17.30 -5.25 13.58
CA ALA A 126 -17.31 -5.80 14.91
C ALA A 126 -18.38 -6.90 15.01
N PRO A 127 -18.07 -8.09 15.57
CA PRO A 127 -19.07 -9.13 15.78
C PRO A 127 -20.16 -8.68 16.76
N ALA A 128 -21.30 -9.37 16.74
CA ALA A 128 -22.40 -9.07 17.66
C ALA A 128 -21.92 -9.18 19.11
N GLY A 129 -22.10 -8.10 19.88
CA GLY A 129 -21.64 -8.02 21.27
C GLY A 129 -20.17 -7.68 21.45
N TRP A 130 -19.46 -7.25 20.39
CA TRP A 130 -18.12 -6.66 20.51
C TRP A 130 -18.10 -5.45 21.44
N GLY A 131 -17.01 -5.34 22.20
CA GLY A 131 -16.77 -4.24 23.13
C GLY A 131 -16.63 -4.74 24.55
N CYS A 132 -17.11 -3.94 25.48
CA CYS A 132 -17.14 -4.31 26.88
C CYS A 132 -18.38 -5.17 27.19
N ASP A 133 -18.27 -6.10 28.14
CA ASP A 133 -19.44 -6.65 28.79
C ASP A 133 -20.23 -5.57 29.56
N SER A 134 -21.34 -5.97 30.18
CA SER A 134 -22.18 -5.07 30.99
C SER A 134 -21.42 -4.37 32.11
N ASP A 135 -20.26 -4.88 32.50
CA ASP A 135 -19.42 -4.38 33.58
C ASP A 135 -18.24 -3.52 33.07
N GLY A 136 -18.17 -3.26 31.77
CA GLY A 136 -17.11 -2.43 31.18
C GLY A 136 -15.82 -3.18 30.88
N ASN A 137 -15.78 -4.52 31.03
CA ASN A 137 -14.59 -5.32 30.72
C ASN A 137 -14.56 -5.72 29.25
N PRO A 138 -13.43 -5.58 28.53
CA PRO A 138 -13.30 -6.10 27.17
C PRO A 138 -13.67 -7.58 27.14
N ARG A 139 -14.61 -7.96 26.26
CA ARG A 139 -14.96 -9.38 26.11
C ARG A 139 -13.73 -10.19 25.69
N SER A 140 -13.56 -11.34 26.34
CA SER A 140 -12.32 -12.14 26.34
C SER A 140 -12.34 -13.30 25.32
N ASP A 141 -13.26 -13.28 24.37
CA ASP A 141 -13.33 -14.27 23.28
C ASP A 141 -12.18 -14.02 22.29
N LEU A 142 -11.02 -14.60 22.61
CA LEU A 142 -9.75 -14.46 21.88
C LEU A 142 -9.88 -14.67 20.36
N GLU A 143 -10.88 -15.43 19.91
CA GLU A 143 -11.15 -15.71 18.49
C GLU A 143 -11.50 -14.44 17.69
N HIS A 144 -12.19 -13.48 18.30
CA HIS A 144 -12.63 -12.26 17.62
C HIS A 144 -11.67 -11.07 17.82
N VAL A 145 -10.68 -11.22 18.71
CA VAL A 145 -9.73 -10.16 19.07
C VAL A 145 -8.60 -10.02 18.05
N PHE A 146 -8.31 -11.06 17.26
CA PHE A 146 -7.18 -11.08 16.33
C PHE A 146 -7.61 -11.37 14.89
N CYS A 147 -7.00 -10.65 13.94
CA CYS A 147 -7.25 -10.84 12.52
C CYS A 147 -6.84 -12.27 12.09
N PRO A 148 -7.78 -13.07 11.53
CA PRO A 148 -7.50 -14.44 11.10
C PRO A 148 -6.63 -14.48 9.84
N ASP A 149 -6.81 -13.52 8.93
CA ASP A 149 -6.21 -13.53 7.58
C ASP A 149 -4.69 -13.28 7.58
N CYS A 150 -4.16 -12.79 8.69
CA CYS A 150 -2.74 -12.44 8.79
C CYS A 150 -1.85 -13.60 9.24
N ALA A 151 -2.42 -14.68 9.78
CA ALA A 151 -1.63 -15.76 10.41
C ALA A 151 -0.58 -16.38 9.46
N GLY A 152 -0.92 -16.51 8.18
CA GLY A 152 -0.05 -17.09 7.14
C GLY A 152 0.79 -16.08 6.36
N SER A 153 0.89 -14.82 6.81
CA SER A 153 1.74 -13.84 6.13
C SER A 153 3.22 -14.22 6.27
N GLU A 154 3.97 -14.19 5.17
CA GLU A 154 5.42 -14.51 5.14
C GLU A 154 6.29 -13.50 5.92
N TYR A 155 5.83 -12.25 6.01
CA TYR A 155 6.52 -11.19 6.76
C TYR A 155 6.09 -11.12 8.24
N LEU A 156 5.18 -11.98 8.69
CA LEU A 156 4.73 -11.98 10.08
C LEU A 156 5.67 -12.84 10.91
N ASP A 157 6.30 -12.24 11.92
CA ASP A 157 7.10 -12.96 12.91
C ASP A 157 6.33 -13.14 14.24
N GLU A 158 6.85 -14.03 15.10
CA GLU A 158 6.26 -14.29 16.41
C GLU A 158 6.16 -13.04 17.30
N LYS A 159 7.14 -12.14 17.22
CA LYS A 159 7.18 -10.92 18.05
C LYS A 159 6.09 -9.94 17.65
N SER A 160 5.69 -9.97 16.38
CA SER A 160 4.72 -9.10 15.75
C SER A 160 3.29 -9.65 15.79
N LEU A 161 3.06 -10.83 16.39
CA LEU A 161 1.71 -11.40 16.51
C LEU A 161 0.70 -10.46 17.19
N HIS A 162 1.16 -9.63 18.13
CA HIS A 162 0.33 -8.62 18.79
C HIS A 162 -0.25 -7.57 17.81
N LEU A 163 0.37 -7.36 16.65
CA LEU A 163 -0.14 -6.44 15.62
C LEU A 163 -1.41 -6.97 14.95
N ARG A 164 -1.67 -8.28 15.01
CA ARG A 164 -2.93 -8.86 14.52
C ARG A 164 -4.13 -8.41 15.33
N ARG A 165 -3.94 -7.81 16.51
CA ARG A 165 -5.03 -7.34 17.37
C ARG A 165 -5.88 -6.33 16.61
N LEU A 166 -7.17 -6.61 16.57
CA LEU A 166 -8.19 -5.75 16.00
C LEU A 166 -8.54 -4.67 17.00
N LEU A 167 -8.56 -3.41 16.56
CA LEU A 167 -8.93 -2.27 17.38
C LEU A 167 -9.92 -1.39 16.62
N PRO A 168 -10.86 -0.71 17.31
CA PRO A 168 -11.77 0.23 16.67
C PRO A 168 -11.03 1.34 15.92
N VAL A 169 -11.57 1.74 14.77
CA VAL A 169 -11.06 2.84 13.94
C VAL A 169 -11.22 4.20 14.60
N GLU A 170 -12.08 4.32 15.62
CA GLU A 170 -12.30 5.58 16.38
C GLU A 170 -10.99 6.20 16.88
N LYS A 171 -9.97 5.39 17.20
CA LYS A 171 -8.67 5.89 17.67
C LYS A 171 -7.65 5.90 16.54
N ARG A 172 -6.92 7.01 16.44
CA ARG A 172 -5.79 7.15 15.51
C ARG A 172 -4.60 6.32 16.01
N PHE A 173 -4.17 5.35 15.20
CA PHE A 173 -2.98 4.50 15.43
C PHE A 173 -2.76 4.04 16.89
N PRO A 174 -3.76 3.43 17.56
CA PRO A 174 -3.61 3.00 18.93
C PRO A 174 -2.45 1.99 19.05
N LYS A 175 -1.58 2.21 20.04
CA LYS A 175 -0.50 1.27 20.36
C LYS A 175 -1.14 -0.06 20.76
N ARG A 176 -0.71 -1.14 20.10
CA ARG A 176 -1.14 -2.50 20.44
C ARG A 176 -0.26 -3.02 21.57
N ALA A 177 -0.89 -3.42 22.66
CA ALA A 177 -0.18 -4.02 23.78
C ALA A 177 0.47 -5.34 23.34
N PRO A 178 1.62 -5.72 23.94
CA PRO A 178 2.18 -7.06 23.80
C PRO A 178 1.15 -8.14 24.13
N LEU A 179 1.36 -9.35 23.61
CA LEU A 179 0.50 -10.49 23.93
C LEU A 179 0.63 -10.86 25.40
N THR A 180 -0.49 -11.21 26.03
CA THR A 180 -0.48 -11.95 27.31
C THR A 180 -0.07 -13.41 27.07
N ASP A 181 0.28 -14.13 28.14
CA ASP A 181 0.64 -15.54 28.04
C ASP A 181 -0.50 -16.40 27.46
N ALA A 182 -1.75 -16.09 27.84
CA ALA A 182 -2.94 -16.77 27.32
C ALA A 182 -3.13 -16.51 25.82
N GLU A 183 -2.97 -15.26 25.39
CA GLU A 183 -3.06 -14.89 23.97
C GLU A 183 -1.94 -15.53 23.15
N ARG A 184 -0.72 -15.57 23.70
CA ARG A 184 0.42 -16.23 23.06
C ARG A 184 0.16 -17.73 22.90
N ALA A 185 -0.32 -18.39 23.95
CA ALA A 185 -0.66 -19.82 23.92
C ALA A 185 -1.74 -20.14 22.88
N TYR A 186 -2.70 -19.23 22.66
CA TYR A 186 -3.72 -19.36 21.63
C TYR A 186 -3.20 -19.09 20.21
N LEU A 187 -2.45 -18.00 19.99
CA LEU A 187 -2.06 -17.56 18.65
C LEU A 187 -0.88 -18.33 18.07
N LEU A 188 0.04 -18.80 18.92
CA LEU A 188 1.29 -19.40 18.45
C LEU A 188 1.05 -20.68 17.63
N PRO A 189 0.21 -21.64 18.07
CA PRO A 189 -0.08 -22.83 17.26
C PRO A 189 -0.76 -22.49 15.93
N ILE A 190 -1.67 -21.51 15.91
CA ILE A 190 -2.35 -21.04 14.70
C ILE A 190 -1.34 -20.45 13.71
N TYR A 191 -0.45 -19.60 14.21
CA TYR A 191 0.63 -19.02 13.44
C TYR A 191 1.55 -20.11 12.86
N GLN A 192 2.10 -20.99 13.69
CA GLN A 192 2.99 -22.07 13.25
C GLN A 192 2.33 -22.96 12.20
N HIS A 193 1.07 -23.34 12.42
CA HIS A 193 0.32 -24.11 11.45
C HIS A 193 0.14 -23.35 10.13
N ALA A 194 -0.20 -22.06 10.16
CA ALA A 194 -0.39 -21.25 8.96
C ALA A 194 0.92 -20.99 8.19
N GLN A 195 2.06 -20.88 8.88
CA GLN A 195 3.38 -20.73 8.24
C GLN A 195 3.81 -22.00 7.50
N ILE A 196 3.39 -23.17 7.98
CA ILE A 196 3.72 -24.46 7.37
C ILE A 196 2.69 -24.85 6.30
N ARG A 197 1.40 -24.67 6.61
CA ARG A 197 0.26 -25.15 5.82
C ARG A 197 -0.53 -23.95 5.31
N GLY A 198 -0.09 -23.43 4.16
CA GLY A 198 -0.78 -22.36 3.46
C GLY A 198 -2.10 -22.84 2.85
N ASN A 199 -3.20 -22.73 3.61
CA ASN A 199 -4.53 -23.16 3.17
C ASN A 199 -5.51 -21.99 2.95
N THR A 200 -5.06 -20.75 3.11
CA THR A 200 -5.90 -19.57 2.84
C THR A 200 -6.05 -19.32 1.34
N GLU A 201 -7.06 -18.55 0.93
CA GLU A 201 -7.19 -18.10 -0.46
C GLU A 201 -5.96 -17.29 -0.92
N ARG A 202 -5.38 -16.51 -0.01
CA ARG A 202 -4.12 -15.78 -0.24
C ARG A 202 -2.98 -16.76 -0.54
N ASP A 203 -2.87 -17.85 0.22
CA ASP A 203 -1.85 -18.87 0.00
C ASP A 203 -2.06 -19.61 -1.31
N ARG A 204 -3.30 -19.95 -1.68
CA ARG A 204 -3.60 -20.61 -2.97
C ARG A 204 -3.14 -19.76 -4.14
N LYS A 205 -3.46 -18.45 -4.13
CA LYS A 205 -3.00 -17.52 -5.17
C LYS A 205 -1.49 -17.39 -5.22
N ARG A 206 -0.85 -17.30 -4.04
CA ARG A 206 0.61 -17.25 -3.93
C ARG A 206 1.27 -18.51 -4.48
N LEU A 207 0.82 -19.69 -4.07
CA LEU A 207 1.36 -20.98 -4.51
C LEU A 207 1.16 -21.18 -6.02
N ALA A 208 0.02 -20.77 -6.57
CA ALA A 208 -0.23 -20.80 -8.01
C ALA A 208 0.78 -19.91 -8.76
N LYS A 209 1.01 -18.68 -8.26
CA LYS A 209 2.02 -17.77 -8.81
C LYS A 209 3.43 -18.37 -8.70
N CYS A 210 3.85 -18.85 -7.53
CA CYS A 210 5.17 -19.46 -7.36
C CYS A 210 5.38 -20.64 -8.31
N ARG A 211 4.36 -21.48 -8.52
CA ARG A 211 4.42 -22.58 -9.50
C ARG A 211 4.61 -22.05 -10.92
N ALA A 212 3.83 -21.04 -11.33
CA ALA A 212 3.96 -20.43 -12.64
C ALA A 212 5.36 -19.81 -12.82
N ASP A 213 5.86 -19.08 -11.83
CA ASP A 213 7.18 -18.44 -11.85
C ASP A 213 8.31 -19.47 -11.96
N ILE A 214 8.22 -20.61 -11.25
CA ILE A 214 9.20 -21.72 -11.34
C ILE A 214 9.19 -22.34 -12.74
N ILE A 215 8.01 -22.62 -13.30
CA ILE A 215 7.88 -23.21 -14.64
C ILE A 215 8.43 -22.26 -15.69
N GLU A 216 8.09 -20.97 -15.61
CA GLU A 216 8.57 -19.97 -16.55
C GLU A 216 10.09 -19.76 -16.43
N HIS A 217 10.63 -19.75 -15.21
CA HIS A 217 12.07 -19.71 -14.98
C HIS A 217 12.78 -20.89 -15.64
N ALA A 218 12.32 -22.11 -15.39
CA ALA A 218 12.90 -23.31 -15.99
C ALA A 218 12.81 -23.28 -17.52
N ARG A 219 11.67 -22.84 -18.07
CA ARG A 219 11.49 -22.69 -19.52
C ARG A 219 12.48 -21.70 -20.12
N ARG A 220 12.65 -20.54 -19.48
CA ARG A 220 13.58 -19.50 -19.93
C ARG A 220 15.02 -20.00 -19.89
N ASP A 221 15.43 -20.68 -18.82
CA ASP A 221 16.79 -21.20 -18.69
C ASP A 221 17.09 -22.24 -19.77
N VAL A 222 16.13 -23.13 -20.08
CA VAL A 222 16.26 -24.10 -21.17
C VAL A 222 16.38 -23.39 -22.52
N ALA A 223 15.49 -22.43 -22.81
CA ALA A 223 15.54 -21.69 -24.08
C ALA A 223 16.84 -20.89 -24.25
N ASN A 224 17.34 -20.29 -23.17
CA ASN A 224 18.62 -19.58 -23.15
C ASN A 224 19.79 -20.54 -23.40
N ALA A 225 19.81 -21.69 -22.72
CA ALA A 225 20.84 -22.70 -22.91
C ALA A 225 20.82 -23.30 -24.33
N GLU A 226 19.65 -23.50 -24.92
CA GLU A 226 19.49 -23.94 -26.32
C GLU A 226 20.00 -22.88 -27.30
N THR A 227 19.62 -21.61 -27.09
CA THR A 227 20.08 -20.49 -27.91
C THR A 227 21.60 -20.33 -27.86
N GLU A 228 22.18 -20.39 -26.66
CA GLU A 228 23.64 -20.32 -26.48
C GLU A 228 24.34 -21.50 -27.17
N ARG A 229 23.86 -22.72 -26.94
CA ARG A 229 24.39 -23.93 -27.58
C ARG A 229 24.36 -23.81 -29.09
N ASP A 230 23.22 -23.47 -29.67
CA ASP A 230 23.01 -23.48 -31.12
C ASP A 230 23.80 -22.35 -31.80
N GLY A 231 23.85 -21.16 -31.20
CA GLY A 231 24.68 -20.06 -31.72
C GLY A 231 26.18 -20.32 -31.61
N MET A 232 26.66 -20.92 -30.51
CA MET A 232 28.07 -21.30 -30.39
C MET A 232 28.46 -22.39 -31.40
N ILE A 233 27.59 -23.39 -31.61
CA ILE A 233 27.81 -24.43 -32.64
C ILE A 233 27.83 -23.79 -34.03
N TRP A 234 26.86 -22.93 -34.35
CA TRP A 234 26.83 -22.22 -35.62
C TRP A 234 28.13 -21.46 -35.89
N LEU A 235 28.63 -20.72 -34.89
CA LEU A 235 29.90 -19.99 -35.02
C LEU A 235 31.06 -20.93 -35.33
N MET A 236 31.14 -22.08 -34.66
CA MET A 236 32.19 -23.08 -34.91
C MET A 236 32.07 -23.70 -36.30
N ASP A 237 30.86 -24.02 -36.76
CA ASP A 237 30.60 -24.60 -38.09
C ASP A 237 30.97 -23.63 -39.23
N HIS A 238 30.94 -22.32 -38.97
CA HIS A 238 31.36 -21.26 -39.89
C HIS A 238 32.83 -20.83 -39.70
N GLY A 239 33.60 -21.56 -38.88
CA GLY A 239 35.02 -21.28 -38.64
C GLY A 239 35.31 -20.03 -37.79
N ILE A 240 34.29 -19.46 -37.14
CA ILE A 240 34.40 -18.27 -36.30
C ILE A 240 34.85 -18.66 -34.89
N ARG A 241 35.85 -17.93 -34.36
CA ARG A 241 36.37 -18.17 -33.01
C ARG A 241 35.41 -17.65 -31.94
N THR A 242 35.00 -18.53 -31.03
CA THR A 242 34.08 -18.22 -29.91
C THR A 242 34.76 -17.60 -28.69
N GLY A 243 36.10 -17.55 -28.64
CA GLY A 243 36.86 -17.10 -27.45
C GLY A 243 36.69 -15.63 -27.05
N ASN A 244 36.13 -14.79 -27.93
CA ASN A 244 35.77 -13.39 -27.63
C ASN A 244 34.27 -13.15 -27.89
N VAL A 245 33.46 -14.17 -27.62
CA VAL A 245 31.99 -14.15 -27.70
C VAL A 245 31.43 -14.66 -26.37
N ILE A 246 30.32 -14.08 -25.92
CA ILE A 246 29.56 -14.52 -24.74
C ILE A 246 28.08 -14.42 -25.06
N PHE A 247 27.25 -15.28 -24.47
CA PHE A 247 25.80 -15.12 -24.50
C PHE A 247 25.31 -14.50 -23.19
N TYR A 248 24.49 -13.45 -23.27
CA TYR A 248 23.84 -12.83 -22.12
C TYR A 248 22.42 -13.35 -21.95
N ASP A 249 22.25 -14.30 -21.04
CA ASP A 249 20.97 -14.93 -20.67
C ASP A 249 19.82 -13.94 -20.38
N HIS A 250 20.10 -12.85 -19.68
CA HIS A 250 19.13 -11.82 -19.31
C HIS A 250 18.70 -10.93 -20.49
N LYS A 251 19.48 -10.91 -21.58
CA LYS A 251 19.14 -10.21 -22.84
C LYS A 251 18.66 -11.16 -23.94
N GLY A 252 18.97 -12.45 -23.83
CA GLY A 252 18.78 -13.41 -24.90
C GLY A 252 19.64 -13.12 -26.14
N ALA A 253 20.83 -12.53 -25.97
CA ALA A 253 21.66 -12.06 -27.08
C ALA A 253 23.14 -12.39 -26.92
N PHE A 254 23.80 -12.64 -28.05
CA PHE A 254 25.26 -12.80 -28.15
C PHE A 254 25.96 -11.45 -28.11
N CYS A 255 27.15 -11.41 -27.51
CA CYS A 255 27.99 -10.23 -27.45
C CYS A 255 29.39 -10.56 -27.96
N PHE A 256 29.72 -10.02 -29.12
CA PHE A 256 31.05 -10.12 -29.71
C PHE A 256 31.94 -8.99 -29.17
N GLY A 257 33.21 -9.29 -28.91
CA GLY A 257 34.14 -8.31 -28.36
C GLY A 257 33.97 -8.08 -26.85
N TRP A 258 33.30 -8.98 -26.13
CA TRP A 258 32.99 -8.80 -24.71
C TRP A 258 34.24 -8.74 -23.83
N ARG A 259 35.28 -9.52 -24.18
CA ARG A 259 36.56 -9.57 -23.45
C ARG A 259 37.50 -8.47 -23.93
N LYS A 260 37.54 -8.22 -25.24
CA LYS A 260 38.29 -7.14 -25.88
C LYS A 260 37.45 -6.59 -27.05
N PRO A 261 37.12 -5.29 -27.07
CA PRO A 261 36.42 -4.69 -28.20
C PRO A 261 37.18 -4.93 -29.50
N LEU A 262 36.44 -5.15 -30.59
CA LEU A 262 37.00 -5.44 -31.91
C LEU A 262 37.53 -4.15 -32.55
N GLY A 263 38.72 -4.23 -33.15
CA GLY A 263 39.21 -3.19 -34.07
C GLY A 263 38.48 -3.24 -35.42
N ASP A 264 38.67 -2.22 -36.25
CA ASP A 264 37.93 -2.08 -37.52
C ASP A 264 38.15 -3.25 -38.50
N ALA A 265 39.36 -3.81 -38.56
CA ALA A 265 39.66 -4.98 -39.39
C ALA A 265 38.98 -6.25 -38.86
N GLU A 266 39.03 -6.48 -37.54
CA GLU A 266 38.38 -7.61 -36.88
C GLU A 266 36.84 -7.53 -37.01
N PHE A 267 36.29 -6.32 -36.92
CA PHE A 267 34.85 -6.06 -37.10
C PHE A 267 34.39 -6.34 -38.54
N SER A 268 35.16 -5.87 -39.53
CA SER A 268 34.82 -6.08 -40.95
C SER A 268 34.84 -7.57 -41.29
N GLU A 269 35.91 -8.28 -40.89
CA GLU A 269 36.06 -9.72 -41.10
C GLU A 269 34.94 -10.52 -40.43
N LEU A 270 34.60 -10.20 -39.17
CA LEU A 270 33.51 -10.87 -38.45
C LEU A 270 32.16 -10.65 -39.14
N THR A 271 31.87 -9.42 -39.57
CA THR A 271 30.59 -9.09 -40.21
C THR A 271 30.46 -9.77 -41.56
N GLU A 272 31.55 -9.86 -42.32
CA GLU A 272 31.60 -10.62 -43.57
C GLU A 272 31.42 -12.13 -43.32
N SER A 273 32.11 -12.69 -42.32
CA SER A 273 32.03 -14.11 -41.95
C SER A 273 30.67 -14.53 -41.41
N MET A 274 30.00 -13.66 -40.66
CA MET A 274 28.63 -13.89 -40.19
C MET A 274 27.60 -13.74 -41.31
N GLY A 275 27.92 -12.92 -42.32
CA GLY A 275 27.01 -12.59 -43.41
C GLY A 275 25.66 -12.04 -42.91
N ALA A 276 24.61 -12.30 -43.67
CA ALA A 276 23.22 -12.02 -43.26
C ALA A 276 22.59 -13.19 -42.47
N GLU A 277 23.37 -14.21 -42.12
CA GLU A 277 22.86 -15.53 -41.77
C GLU A 277 22.95 -15.89 -40.30
N PHE A 278 23.70 -15.14 -39.47
CA PHE A 278 23.72 -15.40 -38.04
C PHE A 278 22.31 -15.18 -37.45
N PRO A 279 21.60 -16.25 -37.03
CA PRO A 279 20.15 -16.19 -36.85
C PRO A 279 19.73 -15.79 -35.44
N PHE A 280 20.68 -15.38 -34.60
CA PHE A 280 20.46 -15.06 -33.19
C PHE A 280 20.65 -13.56 -32.95
N GLU A 281 19.97 -13.02 -31.94
CA GLU A 281 20.18 -11.62 -31.52
C GLU A 281 21.62 -11.39 -31.07
N TYR A 282 22.21 -10.26 -31.45
CA TYR A 282 23.58 -9.94 -31.07
C TYR A 282 23.90 -8.45 -30.96
N GLU A 283 24.96 -8.17 -30.19
CA GLU A 283 25.63 -6.87 -30.12
C GLU A 283 27.14 -7.06 -30.37
N ILE A 284 27.79 -6.04 -30.94
CA ILE A 284 29.24 -6.06 -31.19
C ILE A 284 29.88 -4.85 -30.49
N LYS A 285 30.85 -5.10 -29.60
CA LYS A 285 31.65 -4.04 -28.96
C LYS A 285 32.83 -3.68 -29.86
N ARG A 286 32.94 -2.39 -30.20
CA ARG A 286 34.00 -1.82 -31.04
C ARG A 286 34.92 -0.90 -30.23
N ALA A 287 36.19 -0.87 -30.61
CA ALA A 287 37.21 0.01 -30.04
C ALA A 287 37.11 1.46 -30.55
#